data_AF-A0A7Y3SZZ4-F1
#
_entry.id   AF-A0A7Y3SZZ4-F1
#
_cell.length_a   1.000
_cell.length_b   1.000
_cell.length_c   1.000
_cell.angle_alpha   90.00
_cell.angle_beta   90.00
_cell.angle_gamma   90.00
#
_symmetry.space_group_name_H-M   'P 1'
#
loop_
_entity.id
_entity.type
_entity.pdbx_description
1 polymer ?
#
loop_
_entity_poly.entity_id
_entity_poly.type
_entity_poly.pdbx_seq_one_letter_code
_entity_poly.pdbx_strand_id
1 'polypeptide(L)'
;MIVSLANAKRQNGELTLEVLKEVNENEVDELNIALDSLVYYKQIKNLYKIAVENGNELIKFLKSIYDTNTKIPLEDSEKVIMEGNRLIANYCSFIGMYIDQIEKVLSKIGSKRIEEFRKTCSELYDKNIEYRFLVIMRNYIMHYDLPFTFYSESFYGRKLELRKEHLLKFSKWKQVKEDIIKMDDTINILPMLNPMNVNLTVIFFDFIYNIADKLLYAYQKAGDFVIKHKVEYPVIVTYETIEAFKNGQINVKFIDFKELQEALNDIKAHPKITLNINYITPEWLKDKS
;
A
#
# COMPACT_ATOMS: atom_id res chain seq x y z
N MET A 1 -0.13 21.42 -29.13
CA MET A 1 0.42 21.72 -27.79
C MET A 1 1.93 21.63 -27.93
N ILE A 2 2.70 22.58 -27.39
CA ILE A 2 4.16 22.55 -27.46
C ILE A 2 4.68 21.84 -26.21
N VAL A 3 5.63 20.92 -26.39
CA VAL A 3 6.24 20.12 -25.32
C VAL A 3 7.72 20.43 -25.23
N SER A 4 8.14 20.93 -24.07
CA SER A 4 9.52 21.30 -23.79
C SER A 4 10.08 20.53 -22.61
N LEU A 5 11.38 20.24 -22.68
CA LEU A 5 12.14 19.71 -21.56
C LEU A 5 12.78 20.85 -20.78
N ALA A 6 12.60 20.81 -19.47
CA ALA A 6 13.30 21.65 -18.51
C ALA A 6 14.15 20.80 -17.55
N ASN A 7 15.12 21.44 -16.92
CA ASN A 7 15.87 20.88 -15.81
C ASN A 7 15.53 21.65 -14.52
N ALA A 8 15.09 20.94 -13.50
CA ALA A 8 14.82 21.51 -12.18
C ALA A 8 16.13 21.74 -11.42
N LYS A 9 16.29 22.93 -10.84
CA LYS A 9 17.42 23.30 -9.99
C LYS A 9 16.91 23.97 -8.72
N ARG A 10 17.63 23.81 -7.60
CA ARG A 10 17.42 24.63 -6.41
C ARG A 10 18.43 25.77 -6.41
N GLN A 11 17.94 27.01 -6.33
CA GLN A 11 18.77 28.21 -6.22
C GLN A 11 18.20 29.06 -5.07
N ASN A 12 19.03 29.39 -4.08
CA ASN A 12 18.63 30.19 -2.90
C ASN A 12 17.39 29.66 -2.16
N GLY A 13 17.16 28.35 -2.15
CA GLY A 13 16.00 27.72 -1.52
C GLY A 13 14.75 27.64 -2.41
N GLU A 14 14.74 28.33 -3.55
CA GLU A 14 13.67 28.29 -4.53
C GLU A 14 13.92 27.23 -5.60
N LEU A 15 12.84 26.61 -6.09
CA LEU A 15 12.89 25.69 -7.22
C LEU A 15 12.78 26.50 -8.51
N THR A 16 13.83 26.45 -9.34
CA THR A 16 13.86 27.08 -10.66
C THR A 16 13.80 26.01 -11.76
N LEU A 17 13.05 26.31 -12.83
CA LEU A 17 12.94 25.45 -14.01
C LEU A 17 13.69 26.10 -15.15
N GLU A 18 14.78 25.47 -15.58
CA GLU A 18 15.54 25.91 -16.76
C GLU A 18 15.01 25.18 -17.99
N VAL A 19 14.17 25.84 -18.79
CA VAL A 19 13.65 25.26 -20.04
C VAL A 19 14.78 25.21 -21.08
N LEU A 20 15.07 24.02 -21.59
CA LEU A 20 16.25 23.76 -22.41
C LEU A 20 15.92 23.71 -23.90
N LYS A 21 14.93 22.90 -24.28
CA LYS A 21 14.57 22.65 -25.69
C LYS A 21 13.19 22.02 -25.81
N GLU A 22 12.58 22.19 -26.97
CA GLU A 22 11.44 21.37 -27.38
C GLU A 22 11.88 19.90 -27.50
N VAL A 23 10.96 19.00 -27.17
CA VAL A 23 11.17 17.55 -27.26
C VAL A 23 10.05 16.90 -28.04
N ASN A 24 10.34 15.74 -28.61
CA ASN A 24 9.37 14.98 -29.39
C ASN A 24 8.23 14.50 -28.47
N GLU A 25 6.99 14.84 -28.82
CA GLU A 25 5.79 14.44 -28.09
C GLU A 25 5.68 12.91 -27.96
N ASN A 26 5.97 12.16 -29.03
CA ASN A 26 5.94 10.69 -29.01
C ASN A 26 6.92 10.10 -27.99
N GLU A 27 8.11 10.71 -27.84
CA GLU A 27 9.10 10.26 -26.86
C GLU A 27 8.61 10.50 -25.42
N VAL A 28 7.97 11.64 -25.18
CA VAL A 28 7.37 11.96 -23.88
C VAL A 28 6.19 11.04 -23.58
N ASP A 29 5.38 10.69 -24.58
CA ASP A 29 4.28 9.75 -24.44
C ASP A 29 4.76 8.33 -24.11
N GLU A 30 5.79 7.82 -24.80
CA GLU A 30 6.41 6.54 -24.47
C GLU A 30 6.92 6.50 -23.02
N LEU A 31 7.54 7.59 -22.57
CA LEU A 31 8.00 7.73 -21.19
C LEU A 31 6.83 7.73 -20.20
N ASN A 32 5.76 8.47 -20.50
CA ASN A 32 4.57 8.52 -19.68
C ASN A 32 3.91 7.14 -19.55
N ILE A 33 3.76 6.42 -20.66
CA ILE A 33 3.22 5.06 -20.68
C ILE A 33 4.08 4.12 -19.83
N ALA A 34 5.40 4.24 -19.87
CA ALA A 34 6.29 3.45 -19.03
C ALA A 34 6.05 3.75 -17.53
N LEU A 35 5.88 5.03 -17.19
CA LEU A 35 5.68 5.52 -15.83
C LEU A 35 4.28 5.22 -15.24
N ASP A 36 3.29 4.83 -16.05
CA ASP A 36 1.94 4.49 -15.54
C ASP A 36 1.97 3.39 -14.47
N SER A 37 2.91 2.45 -14.59
CA SER A 37 3.10 1.38 -13.59
C SER A 37 3.46 1.92 -12.20
N LEU A 38 4.12 3.07 -12.13
CA LEU A 38 4.48 3.74 -10.88
C LEU A 38 3.25 4.27 -10.15
N VAL A 39 2.25 4.75 -10.88
CA VAL A 39 0.98 5.22 -10.31
C VAL A 39 0.28 4.08 -9.58
N TYR A 40 0.21 2.90 -10.20
CA TYR A 40 -0.36 1.71 -9.58
C TYR A 40 0.43 1.27 -8.36
N TYR A 41 1.77 1.22 -8.47
CA TYR A 41 2.65 0.90 -7.35
C TYR A 41 2.40 1.82 -6.15
N LYS A 42 2.40 3.14 -6.37
CA LYS A 42 2.18 4.14 -5.31
C LYS A 42 0.83 3.95 -4.63
N GLN A 43 -0.23 3.78 -5.41
CA GLN A 43 -1.57 3.58 -4.89
C GLN A 43 -1.61 2.33 -3.98
N ILE A 44 -1.11 1.20 -4.45
CA ILE A 44 -1.14 -0.06 -3.69
C ILE A 44 -0.21 0.00 -2.47
N LYS A 45 0.98 0.58 -2.58
CA LYS A 45 1.92 0.75 -1.45
C LYS A 45 1.31 1.61 -0.34
N ASN A 46 0.59 2.67 -0.69
CA ASN A 46 -0.10 3.50 0.30
C ASN A 46 -1.23 2.74 1.01
N LEU A 47 -2.04 1.97 0.27
CA LEU A 47 -3.08 1.14 0.86
C LEU A 47 -2.51 0.08 1.80
N TYR A 48 -1.42 -0.57 1.39
CA TYR A 48 -0.67 -1.51 2.22
C TYR A 48 -0.21 -0.86 3.54
N LYS A 49 0.46 0.31 3.45
CA LYS A 49 0.93 1.05 4.64
C LYS A 49 -0.21 1.41 5.58
N ILE A 50 -1.33 1.91 5.05
CA ILE A 50 -2.49 2.29 5.87
C ILE A 50 -3.11 1.05 6.52
N ALA A 51 -3.26 -0.06 5.79
CA ALA A 51 -3.81 -1.29 6.35
C ALA A 51 -2.95 -1.81 7.51
N VAL A 52 -1.63 -1.84 7.35
CA VAL A 52 -0.69 -2.25 8.41
C VAL A 52 -0.76 -1.30 9.61
N GLU A 53 -0.81 0.01 9.38
CA GLU A 53 -0.89 1.00 10.46
C GLU A 53 -2.20 0.88 11.26
N ASN A 54 -3.34 0.66 10.59
CA ASN A 54 -4.61 0.38 11.26
C ASN A 54 -4.54 -0.89 12.13
N GLY A 55 -3.85 -1.92 11.64
CA GLY A 55 -3.59 -3.13 12.43
C GLY A 55 -2.71 -2.85 13.66
N ASN A 56 -1.67 -2.04 13.49
CA ASN A 56 -0.77 -1.63 14.59
C ASN A 56 -1.50 -0.78 15.64
N GLU A 57 -2.40 0.11 15.22
CA GLU A 57 -3.25 0.92 16.11
C GLU A 57 -4.14 0.01 16.96
N LEU A 58 -4.81 -0.97 16.34
CA LEU A 58 -5.62 -1.96 17.05
C LEU A 58 -4.77 -2.81 18.02
N ILE A 59 -3.59 -3.26 17.60
CA ILE A 59 -2.65 -4.00 18.46
C ILE A 59 -2.27 -3.16 19.69
N LYS A 60 -1.92 -1.89 19.47
CA LYS A 60 -1.50 -0.97 20.54
C LYS A 60 -2.65 -0.75 21.52
N PHE A 61 -3.86 -0.56 21.02
CA PHE A 61 -5.06 -0.41 21.83
C PHE A 61 -5.34 -1.68 22.67
N LEU A 62 -5.39 -2.86 22.05
CA LEU A 62 -5.65 -4.10 22.80
C LEU A 62 -4.56 -4.37 23.85
N LYS A 63 -3.30 -4.09 23.54
CA LYS A 63 -2.20 -4.19 24.50
C LYS A 63 -2.37 -3.23 25.68
N SER A 64 -2.83 -2.00 25.47
CA SER A 64 -3.06 -1.06 26.57
C SER A 64 -4.24 -1.45 27.45
N ILE A 65 -5.25 -2.14 26.88
CA ILE A 65 -6.32 -2.75 27.67
C ILE A 65 -5.75 -3.88 28.55
N TYR A 66 -4.95 -4.77 27.98
CA TYR A 66 -4.47 -5.97 28.68
C TYR A 66 -3.33 -5.68 29.68
N ASP A 67 -2.71 -4.51 29.59
CA ASP A 67 -1.68 -4.06 30.53
C ASP A 67 -2.32 -3.66 31.87
N THR A 68 -1.99 -4.43 32.92
CA THR A 68 -2.46 -4.23 34.29
C THR A 68 -1.92 -2.95 34.94
N ASN A 69 -0.88 -2.34 34.38
CA ASN A 69 -0.29 -1.09 34.89
C ASN A 69 -0.99 0.16 34.35
N THR A 70 -1.76 0.04 33.26
CA THR A 70 -2.48 1.17 32.71
C THR A 70 -3.66 1.46 33.63
N LYS A 71 -3.72 2.63 34.27
CA LYS A 71 -4.94 3.08 34.95
C LYS A 71 -5.90 3.63 33.91
N ILE A 72 -6.64 2.75 33.24
CA ILE A 72 -7.83 3.19 32.51
C ILE A 72 -8.81 3.61 33.61
N PRO A 73 -9.27 4.87 33.65
CA PRO A 73 -10.30 5.28 34.60
C PRO A 73 -11.50 4.34 34.49
N LEU A 74 -12.34 4.27 35.54
CA LEU A 74 -13.65 3.58 35.57
C LEU A 74 -14.64 4.01 34.46
N GLU A 75 -14.18 4.75 33.44
CA GLU A 75 -14.96 5.19 32.30
C GLU A 75 -15.29 4.02 31.38
N ASP A 76 -16.47 3.49 31.66
CA ASP A 76 -17.46 2.98 30.72
C ASP A 76 -16.94 1.91 29.76
N SER A 77 -17.14 0.65 30.15
CA SER A 77 -16.92 -0.52 29.28
C SER A 77 -17.49 -0.33 27.87
N GLU A 78 -18.56 0.46 27.72
CA GLU A 78 -19.13 0.79 26.42
C GLU A 78 -18.16 1.59 25.54
N LYS A 79 -17.41 2.55 26.10
CA LYS A 79 -16.38 3.30 25.35
C LYS A 79 -15.25 2.39 24.88
N VAL A 80 -14.79 1.46 25.72
CA VAL A 80 -13.73 0.50 25.37
C VAL A 80 -14.20 -0.43 24.24
N ILE A 81 -15.43 -0.94 24.36
CA ILE A 81 -16.05 -1.78 23.34
C ILE A 81 -16.25 -1.01 22.03
N MET A 82 -16.76 0.22 22.10
CA MET A 82 -16.97 1.10 20.96
C MET A 82 -15.65 1.36 20.23
N GLU A 83 -14.59 1.72 20.95
CA GLU A 83 -13.30 2.02 20.36
C GLU A 83 -12.63 0.79 19.73
N GLY A 84 -12.68 -0.37 20.41
CA GLY A 84 -12.22 -1.62 19.82
C GLY A 84 -12.95 -1.96 18.53
N ASN A 85 -14.27 -1.75 18.50
CA ASN A 85 -15.09 -1.96 17.31
C ASN A 85 -14.79 -0.96 16.19
N ARG A 86 -14.54 0.33 16.51
CA ARG A 86 -14.08 1.33 15.54
C ARG A 86 -12.78 0.89 14.87
N LEU A 87 -11.81 0.46 15.69
CA LEU A 87 -10.47 0.07 15.23
C LEU A 87 -10.48 -1.19 14.37
N ILE A 88 -11.19 -2.25 14.80
CA ILE A 88 -11.29 -3.48 13.99
C ILE A 88 -12.09 -3.27 12.70
N ALA A 89 -13.13 -2.44 12.73
CA ALA A 89 -13.87 -2.09 11.53
C ALA A 89 -12.99 -1.35 10.51
N ASN A 90 -12.19 -0.38 10.98
CA ASN A 90 -11.24 0.34 10.14
C ASN A 90 -10.19 -0.61 9.54
N TYR A 91 -9.60 -1.50 10.35
CA TYR A 91 -8.62 -2.46 9.88
C TYR A 91 -9.20 -3.42 8.83
N CYS A 92 -10.34 -4.08 9.11
CA CYS A 92 -10.99 -4.99 8.17
C CYS A 92 -11.45 -4.30 6.87
N SER A 93 -11.88 -3.04 6.95
CA SER A 93 -12.28 -2.27 5.77
C SER A 93 -11.09 -2.01 4.84
N PHE A 94 -9.95 -1.62 5.40
CA PHE A 94 -8.73 -1.39 4.63
C PHE A 94 -8.10 -2.68 4.10
N ILE A 95 -8.19 -3.81 4.82
CA ILE A 95 -7.81 -5.12 4.28
C ILE A 95 -8.60 -5.41 3.00
N GLY A 96 -9.93 -5.25 3.03
CA GLY A 96 -10.79 -5.47 1.87
C GLY A 96 -10.45 -4.53 0.72
N MET A 97 -10.40 -3.22 0.99
CA MET A 97 -10.07 -2.21 -0.02
C MET A 97 -8.70 -2.47 -0.67
N TYR A 98 -7.71 -2.85 0.13
CA TYR A 98 -6.37 -3.16 -0.35
C TYR A 98 -6.38 -4.33 -1.35
N ILE A 99 -7.00 -5.45 -0.99
CA ILE A 99 -7.11 -6.63 -1.87
C ILE A 99 -7.91 -6.29 -3.13
N ASP A 100 -9.06 -5.62 -2.99
CA ASP A 100 -9.92 -5.23 -4.11
C ASP A 100 -9.20 -4.31 -5.12
N GLN A 101 -8.38 -3.37 -4.63
CA GLN A 101 -7.60 -2.50 -5.50
C GLN A 101 -6.48 -3.24 -6.22
N ILE A 102 -5.84 -4.23 -5.58
CA ILE A 102 -4.84 -5.07 -6.27
C ILE A 102 -5.50 -5.84 -7.41
N GLU A 103 -6.64 -6.49 -7.18
CA GLU A 103 -7.37 -7.19 -8.25
C GLU A 103 -7.73 -6.24 -9.40
N LYS A 104 -8.21 -5.03 -9.07
CA LYS A 104 -8.54 -4.01 -10.07
C LYS A 104 -7.33 -3.56 -10.88
N VAL A 105 -6.17 -3.40 -10.25
CA VAL A 105 -4.93 -3.03 -10.95
C VAL A 105 -4.44 -4.17 -11.83
N LEU A 106 -4.34 -5.38 -11.29
CA LEU A 106 -3.80 -6.53 -12.02
C LEU A 106 -4.71 -6.96 -13.18
N SER A 107 -6.03 -6.82 -13.05
CA SER A 107 -6.97 -7.08 -14.16
C SER A 107 -6.76 -6.15 -15.35
N LYS A 108 -6.37 -4.88 -15.13
CA LYS A 108 -6.01 -3.94 -16.20
C LYS A 108 -4.70 -4.30 -16.89
N ILE A 109 -3.79 -4.96 -16.17
CA ILE A 109 -2.47 -5.33 -16.69
C ILE A 109 -2.53 -6.64 -17.48
N GLY A 110 -3.27 -7.63 -16.99
CA GLY A 110 -3.47 -8.89 -17.72
C GLY A 110 -4.11 -9.99 -16.87
N SER A 111 -4.91 -10.85 -17.52
CA SER A 111 -5.65 -11.95 -16.88
C SER A 111 -4.76 -12.91 -16.10
N LYS A 112 -3.58 -13.24 -16.63
CA LYS A 112 -2.64 -14.15 -15.96
C LYS A 112 -2.19 -13.62 -14.58
N ARG A 113 -1.92 -12.31 -14.46
CA ARG A 113 -1.44 -11.71 -13.20
C ARG A 113 -2.51 -11.72 -12.11
N ILE A 114 -3.76 -11.46 -12.49
CA ILE A 114 -4.88 -11.56 -11.54
C ILE A 114 -5.15 -13.01 -11.12
N GLU A 115 -5.01 -13.98 -12.02
CA GLU A 115 -5.12 -15.41 -11.67
C GLU A 115 -4.03 -15.85 -10.69
N GLU A 116 -2.78 -15.44 -10.92
CA GLU A 116 -1.64 -15.69 -10.02
C GLU A 116 -1.88 -15.06 -8.64
N PHE A 117 -2.33 -13.80 -8.60
CA PHE A 117 -2.67 -13.13 -7.35
C PHE A 117 -3.80 -13.83 -6.58
N ARG A 118 -4.88 -14.20 -7.26
CA ARG A 118 -6.00 -14.92 -6.64
C ARG A 118 -5.58 -16.27 -6.08
N LYS A 119 -4.65 -16.96 -6.75
CA LYS A 119 -4.05 -18.18 -6.24
C LYS A 119 -3.29 -17.91 -4.94
N THR A 120 -2.47 -16.87 -4.87
CA THR A 120 -1.80 -16.46 -3.62
C THR A 120 -2.82 -16.18 -2.50
N CYS A 121 -3.88 -15.42 -2.78
CA CYS A 121 -4.94 -15.18 -1.79
C CYS A 121 -5.65 -16.47 -1.34
N SER A 122 -5.90 -17.41 -2.25
CA SER A 122 -6.48 -18.71 -1.91
C SER A 122 -5.54 -19.52 -1.01
N GLU A 123 -4.26 -19.58 -1.34
CA GLU A 123 -3.26 -20.28 -0.53
C GLU A 123 -3.15 -19.69 0.88
N LEU A 124 -3.21 -18.37 1.02
CA LEU A 124 -3.24 -17.71 2.32
C LEU A 124 -4.52 -18.04 3.10
N TYR A 125 -5.67 -18.08 2.42
CA TYR A 125 -6.97 -18.43 3.01
C TYR A 125 -6.98 -19.86 3.55
N ASP A 126 -6.36 -20.81 2.84
CA ASP A 126 -6.31 -22.21 3.25
C ASP A 126 -5.33 -22.43 4.41
N LYS A 127 -4.15 -21.81 4.35
CA LYS A 127 -3.04 -22.08 5.28
C LYS A 127 -3.06 -21.26 6.57
N ASN A 128 -3.63 -20.06 6.56
CA ASN A 128 -3.50 -19.09 7.66
C ASN A 128 -4.87 -18.75 8.25
N ILE A 129 -5.12 -19.18 9.49
CA ILE A 129 -6.39 -18.97 10.18
C ILE A 129 -6.69 -17.49 10.39
N GLU A 130 -5.69 -16.68 10.72
CA GLU A 130 -5.82 -15.23 10.93
C GLU A 130 -6.28 -14.50 9.67
N TYR A 131 -5.76 -14.90 8.50
CA TYR A 131 -6.12 -14.31 7.23
C TYR A 131 -7.55 -14.70 6.86
N ARG A 132 -7.84 -15.99 6.96
CA ARG A 132 -9.18 -16.54 6.75
C ARG A 132 -10.22 -15.85 7.63
N PHE A 133 -9.93 -15.74 8.92
CA PHE A 133 -10.80 -15.16 9.93
C PHE A 133 -11.04 -13.66 9.67
N LEU A 134 -9.99 -12.85 9.50
CA LEU A 134 -10.12 -11.39 9.37
C LEU A 134 -10.68 -10.94 8.01
N VAL A 135 -10.43 -11.70 6.94
CA VAL A 135 -11.06 -11.43 5.63
C VAL A 135 -12.57 -11.66 5.69
N ILE A 136 -13.03 -12.72 6.34
CA ILE A 136 -14.48 -12.96 6.50
C ILE A 136 -15.08 -12.06 7.59
N MET A 137 -14.32 -11.67 8.62
CA MET A 137 -14.73 -10.72 9.66
C MET A 137 -15.18 -9.38 9.06
N ARG A 138 -14.56 -8.93 7.96
CA ARG A 138 -15.06 -7.77 7.21
C ARG A 138 -16.55 -7.92 6.85
N ASN A 139 -16.96 -9.07 6.33
CA ASN A 139 -18.35 -9.28 5.92
C ASN A 139 -19.30 -9.29 7.12
N TYR A 140 -18.83 -9.79 8.27
CA TYR A 140 -19.56 -9.71 9.53
C TYR A 140 -19.77 -8.25 9.93
N ILE A 141 -18.69 -7.46 9.99
CA ILE A 141 -18.71 -6.04 10.38
C ILE A 141 -19.58 -5.20 9.42
N MET A 142 -19.47 -5.43 8.12
CA MET A 142 -20.14 -4.61 7.11
C MET A 142 -21.63 -4.92 6.94
N HIS A 143 -22.06 -6.14 7.27
CA HIS A 143 -23.40 -6.62 6.90
C HIS A 143 -24.18 -7.25 8.04
N TYR A 144 -23.59 -7.38 9.22
CA TYR A 144 -24.23 -8.06 10.34
C TYR A 144 -24.15 -7.27 11.64
N ASP A 145 -22.98 -7.19 12.28
CA ASP A 145 -22.85 -6.59 13.61
C ASP A 145 -21.38 -6.28 13.96
N LEU A 146 -21.17 -5.66 15.13
CA LEU A 146 -19.86 -5.37 15.69
C LEU A 146 -19.32 -6.55 16.53
N PRO A 147 -18.03 -6.92 16.39
CA PRO A 147 -17.51 -8.19 16.91
C PRO A 147 -17.12 -8.16 18.39
N PHE A 148 -16.61 -7.04 18.90
CA PHE A 148 -16.31 -6.92 20.32
C PHE A 148 -17.61 -6.70 21.09
N THR A 149 -17.93 -7.64 21.97
CA THR A 149 -19.16 -7.66 22.78
C THR A 149 -18.90 -7.98 24.24
N PHE A 150 -17.64 -8.23 24.62
CA PHE A 150 -17.28 -8.59 25.97
C PHE A 150 -16.03 -7.84 26.43
N TYR A 151 -16.23 -6.94 27.38
CA TYR A 151 -15.18 -6.37 28.19
C TYR A 151 -15.27 -6.96 29.60
N SER A 152 -14.14 -7.38 30.16
CA SER A 152 -14.07 -7.85 31.54
C SER A 152 -12.88 -7.26 32.26
N GLU A 153 -13.06 -7.02 33.56
CA GLU A 153 -12.02 -6.56 34.47
C GLU A 153 -12.02 -7.46 35.71
N SER A 154 -10.86 -7.99 36.05
CA SER A 154 -10.68 -8.90 37.18
C SER A 154 -9.33 -8.65 37.86
N PHE A 155 -9.08 -9.33 38.98
CA PHE A 155 -7.76 -9.33 39.62
C PHE A 155 -6.64 -9.79 38.68
N TYR A 156 -6.96 -10.64 37.68
CA TYR A 156 -6.01 -11.16 36.70
C TYR A 156 -5.81 -10.23 35.49
N GLY A 157 -6.43 -9.04 35.51
CA GLY A 157 -6.33 -8.04 34.46
C GLY A 157 -7.63 -7.82 33.69
N ARG A 158 -7.51 -7.06 32.60
CA ARG A 158 -8.64 -6.67 31.75
C ARG A 158 -8.56 -7.34 30.39
N LYS A 159 -9.71 -7.57 29.78
CA LYS A 159 -9.83 -8.22 28.48
C LYS A 159 -10.94 -7.59 27.65
N LEU A 160 -10.73 -7.55 26.35
CA LEU A 160 -11.70 -7.14 25.34
C LEU A 160 -11.74 -8.23 24.28
N GLU A 161 -12.80 -9.02 24.29
CA GLU A 161 -12.87 -10.28 23.56
C GLU A 161 -14.17 -10.37 22.74
N LEU A 162 -14.15 -11.27 21.77
CA LEU A 162 -15.30 -11.59 20.94
C LEU A 162 -16.02 -12.79 21.58
N ARG A 163 -17.35 -12.79 21.55
CA ARG A 163 -18.13 -13.95 22.04
C ARG A 163 -18.39 -14.93 20.90
N LYS A 164 -18.00 -16.19 21.07
CA LYS A 164 -18.25 -17.27 20.10
C LYS A 164 -19.72 -17.36 19.72
N GLU A 165 -20.60 -17.40 20.73
CA GLU A 165 -22.06 -17.45 20.55
C GLU A 165 -22.58 -16.30 19.69
N HIS A 166 -21.98 -15.10 19.81
CA HIS A 166 -22.39 -13.92 19.08
C HIS A 166 -21.90 -13.95 17.63
N LEU A 167 -20.65 -14.37 17.42
CA LEU A 167 -20.12 -14.56 16.07
C LEU A 167 -20.94 -15.61 15.31
N LEU A 168 -21.22 -16.76 15.93
CA LEU A 168 -21.91 -17.89 15.27
C LEU A 168 -23.36 -17.59 14.82
N LYS A 169 -23.95 -16.46 15.23
CA LYS A 169 -25.24 -15.99 14.70
C LYS A 169 -25.16 -15.57 13.23
N PHE A 170 -23.99 -15.19 12.75
CA PHE A 170 -23.78 -14.86 11.34
C PHE A 170 -23.61 -16.13 10.50
N SER A 171 -24.49 -16.37 9.55
CA SER A 171 -24.50 -17.62 8.77
C SER A 171 -23.43 -17.70 7.68
N LYS A 172 -22.81 -16.58 7.29
CA LYS A 172 -21.91 -16.51 6.13
C LYS A 172 -20.41 -16.61 6.48
N TRP A 173 -20.08 -17.27 7.60
CA TRP A 173 -18.67 -17.53 7.97
C TRP A 173 -17.93 -18.49 7.02
N LYS A 174 -18.64 -19.24 6.16
CA LYS A 174 -18.04 -20.27 5.29
C LYS A 174 -17.20 -21.25 6.13
N GLN A 175 -15.98 -21.57 5.69
CA GLN A 175 -15.05 -22.45 6.41
C GLN A 175 -14.64 -21.90 7.79
N VAL A 176 -14.67 -20.57 8.00
CA VAL A 176 -14.31 -19.94 9.30
C VAL A 176 -15.26 -20.38 10.42
N LYS A 177 -16.47 -20.85 10.09
CA LYS A 177 -17.42 -21.36 11.08
C LYS A 177 -16.81 -22.51 11.89
N GLU A 178 -16.13 -23.43 11.22
CA GLU A 178 -15.50 -24.60 11.86
C GLU A 178 -14.32 -24.19 12.74
N ASP A 179 -13.61 -23.12 12.37
CA ASP A 179 -12.56 -22.54 13.20
C ASP A 179 -13.15 -21.93 14.48
N ILE A 180 -14.21 -21.12 14.36
CA ILE A 180 -14.88 -20.46 15.50
C ILE A 180 -15.42 -21.48 16.51
N ILE A 181 -16.01 -22.58 16.02
CA ILE A 181 -16.55 -23.65 16.89
C ILE A 181 -15.45 -24.25 17.78
N LYS A 182 -14.22 -24.36 17.27
CA LYS A 182 -13.07 -24.95 17.97
C LYS A 182 -12.34 -23.97 18.91
N MET A 183 -12.60 -22.68 18.80
CA MET A 183 -12.02 -21.66 19.69
C MET A 183 -12.66 -21.70 21.08
N ASP A 184 -12.11 -20.96 22.03
CA ASP A 184 -12.74 -20.74 23.34
C ASP A 184 -14.03 -19.91 23.22
N ASP A 185 -14.87 -19.93 24.26
CA ASP A 185 -16.16 -19.21 24.26
C ASP A 185 -15.98 -17.69 24.15
N THR A 186 -14.85 -17.19 24.65
CA THR A 186 -14.34 -15.84 24.44
C THR A 186 -13.06 -15.91 23.62
N ILE A 187 -13.01 -15.14 22.53
CA ILE A 187 -11.92 -15.20 21.56
C ILE A 187 -11.07 -13.94 21.70
N ASN A 188 -9.79 -14.12 22.01
CA ASN A 188 -8.79 -13.06 21.97
C ASN A 188 -8.15 -13.00 20.57
N ILE A 189 -8.39 -11.91 19.84
CA ILE A 189 -7.84 -11.74 18.47
C ILE A 189 -6.42 -11.16 18.45
N LEU A 190 -5.91 -10.63 19.55
CA LEU A 190 -4.57 -10.00 19.58
C LEU A 190 -3.47 -10.90 18.98
N PRO A 191 -3.42 -12.22 19.24
CA PRO A 191 -2.44 -13.12 18.64
C PRO A 191 -2.54 -13.25 17.11
N MET A 192 -3.68 -12.92 16.51
CA MET A 192 -3.93 -13.02 15.07
C MET A 192 -3.49 -11.76 14.31
N LEU A 193 -3.40 -10.60 14.97
CA LEU A 193 -3.20 -9.31 14.29
C LEU A 193 -1.80 -9.16 13.67
N ASN A 194 -0.75 -9.57 14.39
CA ASN A 194 0.61 -9.54 13.85
C ASN A 194 0.79 -10.52 12.68
N PRO A 195 0.41 -11.81 12.80
CA PRO A 195 0.41 -12.73 11.66
C PRO A 195 -0.42 -12.22 10.47
N MET A 196 -1.54 -11.54 10.72
CA MET A 196 -2.31 -10.92 9.63
C MET A 196 -1.53 -9.81 8.91
N ASN A 197 -0.83 -8.93 9.63
CA ASN A 197 0.05 -7.93 9.02
C ASN A 197 1.18 -8.57 8.20
N VAL A 198 1.68 -9.73 8.62
CA VAL A 198 2.63 -10.52 7.82
C VAL A 198 1.96 -11.02 6.53
N ASN A 199 0.73 -11.52 6.58
CA ASN A 199 -0.02 -11.93 5.39
C ASN A 199 -0.27 -10.75 4.43
N LEU A 200 -0.52 -9.54 4.93
CA LEU A 200 -0.59 -8.32 4.10
C LEU A 200 0.74 -8.01 3.41
N THR A 201 1.87 -8.27 4.08
CA THR A 201 3.21 -8.11 3.48
C THR A 201 3.43 -9.13 2.36
N VAL A 202 2.99 -10.38 2.54
CA VAL A 202 3.05 -11.41 1.49
C VAL A 202 2.24 -10.99 0.26
N ILE A 203 1.04 -10.45 0.47
CA ILE A 203 0.18 -9.91 -0.60
C ILE A 203 0.86 -8.75 -1.32
N PHE A 204 1.53 -7.85 -0.58
CA PHE A 204 2.29 -6.75 -1.18
C PHE A 204 3.44 -7.26 -2.04
N PHE A 205 4.19 -8.23 -1.56
CA PHE A 205 5.27 -8.84 -2.32
C PHE A 205 4.78 -9.59 -3.56
N ASP A 206 3.67 -10.32 -3.47
CA ASP A 206 3.05 -10.95 -4.63
C ASP A 206 2.64 -9.90 -5.69
N PHE A 207 2.06 -8.78 -5.26
CA PHE A 207 1.79 -7.65 -6.16
C PHE A 207 3.06 -7.09 -6.80
N ILE A 208 4.13 -6.84 -6.01
CA ILE A 208 5.41 -6.34 -6.53
C ILE A 208 5.99 -7.30 -7.57
N TYR A 209 6.00 -8.60 -7.27
CA TYR A 209 6.43 -9.62 -8.23
C TYR A 209 5.64 -9.55 -9.52
N ASN A 210 4.32 -9.41 -9.40
CA ASN A 210 3.43 -9.30 -10.55
C ASN A 210 3.65 -8.03 -11.38
N ILE A 211 4.29 -6.95 -10.89
CA ILE A 211 4.50 -5.71 -11.66
C ILE A 211 5.97 -5.32 -11.86
N ALA A 212 6.90 -6.15 -11.39
CA ALA A 212 8.33 -5.84 -11.36
C ALA A 212 8.89 -5.51 -12.75
N ASP A 213 8.50 -6.27 -13.78
CA ASP A 213 8.92 -6.05 -15.17
C ASP A 213 8.58 -4.63 -15.67
N LYS A 214 7.37 -4.16 -15.35
CA LYS A 214 6.92 -2.83 -15.75
C LYS A 214 7.63 -1.72 -14.98
N LEU A 215 7.85 -1.92 -13.67
CA LEU A 215 8.58 -0.97 -12.84
C LEU A 215 10.05 -0.85 -13.25
N LEU A 216 10.70 -1.97 -13.59
CA LEU A 216 12.06 -1.98 -14.11
C LEU A 216 12.15 -1.29 -15.47
N TYR A 217 11.18 -1.54 -16.36
CA TYR A 217 11.08 -0.83 -17.63
C TYR A 217 10.89 0.68 -17.45
N ALA A 218 10.04 1.10 -16.50
CA ALA A 218 9.84 2.50 -16.15
C ALA A 218 11.14 3.16 -15.65
N TYR A 219 11.86 2.47 -14.76
CA TYR A 219 13.15 2.92 -14.23
C TYR A 219 14.19 3.07 -15.35
N GLN A 220 14.28 2.09 -16.24
CA GLN A 220 15.18 2.12 -17.40
C GLN A 220 14.85 3.28 -18.33
N LYS A 221 13.58 3.44 -18.73
CA LYS A 221 13.14 4.52 -19.63
C LYS A 221 13.41 5.90 -19.05
N ALA A 222 13.18 6.10 -17.75
CA ALA A 222 13.50 7.36 -17.08
C ALA A 222 15.01 7.63 -17.08
N GLY A 223 15.84 6.60 -16.83
CA GLY A 223 17.29 6.71 -16.89
C GLY A 223 17.82 7.02 -18.30
N ASP A 224 17.32 6.31 -19.31
CA ASP A 224 17.68 6.53 -20.71
C ASP A 224 17.32 7.95 -21.16
N PHE A 225 16.16 8.47 -20.73
CA PHE A 225 15.73 9.83 -21.00
C PHE A 225 16.69 10.86 -20.39
N VAL A 226 17.07 10.69 -19.13
CA VAL A 226 18.09 11.51 -18.44
C VAL A 226 19.43 11.51 -19.17
N ILE A 227 19.90 10.33 -19.58
CA ILE A 227 21.18 10.16 -20.29
C ILE A 227 21.14 10.85 -21.65
N LYS A 228 20.11 10.58 -22.44
CA LYS A 228 19.94 11.12 -23.80
C LYS A 228 19.89 12.65 -23.79
N HIS A 229 19.18 13.22 -22.83
CA HIS A 229 18.98 14.67 -22.76
C HIS A 229 20.00 15.42 -21.91
N LYS A 230 20.90 14.72 -21.21
CA LYS A 230 21.93 15.30 -20.33
C LYS A 230 21.33 16.23 -19.26
N VAL A 231 20.26 15.75 -18.62
CA VAL A 231 19.49 16.50 -17.60
C VAL A 231 19.42 15.71 -16.30
N GLU A 232 19.65 16.36 -15.18
CA GLU A 232 19.73 15.70 -13.87
C GLU A 232 18.35 15.51 -13.25
N TYR A 233 17.51 16.53 -13.31
CA TYR A 233 16.14 16.53 -12.80
C TYR A 233 15.19 16.95 -13.92
N PRO A 234 14.90 16.04 -14.87
CA PRO A 234 14.04 16.34 -16.01
C PRO A 234 12.61 16.70 -15.57
N VAL A 235 12.10 17.74 -16.22
CA VAL A 235 10.73 18.23 -16.06
C VAL A 235 10.14 18.45 -17.44
N ILE A 236 8.94 17.90 -17.67
CA ILE A 236 8.18 18.15 -18.89
C ILE A 236 7.32 19.39 -18.69
N VAL A 237 7.45 20.35 -19.59
CA VAL A 237 6.68 21.60 -19.59
C VAL A 237 5.84 21.64 -20.86
N THR A 238 4.52 21.79 -20.72
CA THR A 238 3.61 21.92 -21.86
C THR A 238 2.86 23.24 -21.86
N TYR A 239 2.63 23.80 -23.05
CA TYR A 239 1.95 25.08 -23.25
C TYR A 239 1.33 25.17 -24.64
N GLU A 240 0.32 26.04 -24.81
CA GLU A 240 -0.39 26.19 -26.09
C GLU A 240 0.40 27.05 -27.09
N THR A 241 0.94 28.18 -26.64
CA THR A 241 1.67 29.15 -27.47
C THR A 241 2.87 29.73 -26.70
N ILE A 242 3.80 30.36 -27.43
CA ILE A 242 4.94 31.07 -26.83
C ILE A 242 4.47 32.22 -25.92
N GLU A 243 3.35 32.86 -26.25
CA GLU A 243 2.76 33.92 -25.43
C GLU A 243 2.19 33.37 -24.12
N ALA A 244 1.49 32.23 -24.17
CA ALA A 244 1.04 31.51 -22.97
C ALA A 244 2.22 31.14 -22.05
N PHE A 245 3.32 30.65 -22.64
CA PHE A 245 4.55 30.36 -21.91
C PHE A 245 5.12 31.59 -21.20
N LYS A 246 5.26 32.74 -21.90
CA LYS A 246 5.74 34.00 -21.31
C LYS A 246 4.85 34.52 -20.19
N ASN A 247 3.55 34.27 -20.27
CA ASN A 247 2.58 34.66 -19.27
C ASN A 247 2.44 33.63 -18.13
N GLY A 248 3.27 32.58 -18.11
CA GLY A 248 3.26 31.55 -17.07
C GLY A 248 2.10 30.54 -17.15
N GLN A 249 1.37 30.53 -18.25
CA GLN A 249 0.29 29.56 -18.51
C GLN A 249 0.90 28.25 -19.03
N ILE A 250 1.49 27.49 -18.10
CA ILE A 250 2.19 26.24 -18.38
C ILE A 250 1.65 25.09 -17.53
N ASN A 251 1.77 23.87 -18.02
CA ASN A 251 1.64 22.65 -17.22
C ASN A 251 3.02 22.03 -17.00
N VAL A 252 3.27 21.53 -15.80
CA VAL A 252 4.59 21.03 -15.38
C VAL A 252 4.41 19.62 -14.83
N LYS A 253 5.18 18.67 -15.37
CA LYS A 253 5.22 17.28 -14.90
C LYS A 253 6.65 16.87 -14.56
N PHE A 254 6.88 16.54 -13.30
CA PHE A 254 8.14 16.00 -12.83
C PHE A 254 8.23 14.49 -13.10
N ILE A 255 9.43 14.02 -13.41
CA ILE A 255 9.74 12.58 -13.38
C ILE A 255 10.13 12.23 -11.94
N ASP A 256 9.30 11.41 -11.27
CA ASP A 256 9.48 11.08 -9.86
C ASP A 256 10.54 9.98 -9.65
N PHE A 257 11.81 10.37 -9.70
CA PHE A 257 12.93 9.46 -9.44
C PHE A 257 12.96 8.91 -8.02
N LYS A 258 12.39 9.65 -7.05
CA LYS A 258 12.32 9.17 -5.67
C LYS A 258 11.40 7.97 -5.59
N GLU A 259 10.20 8.06 -6.17
CA GLU A 259 9.26 6.94 -6.22
C GLU A 259 9.78 5.77 -7.05
N LEU A 260 10.45 6.03 -8.17
CA LEU A 260 11.13 4.98 -8.94
C LEU A 260 12.21 4.25 -8.11
N GLN A 261 12.99 4.99 -7.33
CA GLN A 261 14.00 4.41 -6.45
C GLN A 261 13.38 3.59 -5.31
N GLU A 262 12.28 4.07 -4.74
CA GLU A 262 11.51 3.31 -3.75
C GLU A 262 10.95 2.01 -4.32
N ALA A 263 10.38 2.05 -5.53
CA ALA A 263 9.90 0.87 -6.24
C ALA A 263 11.03 -0.14 -6.49
N LEU A 264 12.19 0.34 -6.94
CA LEU A 264 13.37 -0.50 -7.14
C LEU A 264 13.84 -1.14 -5.82
N ASN A 265 13.79 -0.42 -4.70
CA ASN A 265 14.17 -0.96 -3.39
C ASN A 265 13.21 -2.07 -2.94
N ASP A 266 11.90 -1.92 -3.15
CA ASP A 266 10.93 -2.96 -2.83
C ASP A 266 11.13 -4.21 -3.72
N ILE A 267 11.49 -4.03 -5.00
CA ILE A 267 11.86 -5.15 -5.89
C ILE A 267 13.13 -5.85 -5.39
N LYS A 268 14.16 -5.10 -4.99
CA LYS A 268 15.41 -5.65 -4.44
C LYS A 268 15.19 -6.44 -3.15
N ALA A 269 14.22 -6.02 -2.33
CA ALA A 269 13.86 -6.70 -1.09
C ALA A 269 13.04 -7.97 -1.33
N HIS A 270 12.52 -8.19 -2.55
CA HIS A 270 11.65 -9.31 -2.84
C HIS A 270 12.45 -10.64 -2.89
N PRO A 271 12.08 -11.66 -2.10
CA PRO A 271 12.88 -12.88 -1.93
C PRO A 271 13.00 -13.75 -3.19
N LYS A 272 12.08 -13.61 -4.14
CA LYS A 272 12.09 -14.36 -5.42
C LYS A 272 12.67 -13.59 -6.60
N ILE A 273 13.13 -12.35 -6.42
CA ILE A 273 13.67 -11.54 -7.51
C ILE A 273 15.17 -11.35 -7.27
N THR A 274 15.99 -11.73 -8.25
CA THR A 274 17.42 -11.42 -8.27
C THR A 274 17.68 -10.41 -9.38
N LEU A 275 18.24 -9.26 -9.02
CA LEU A 275 18.60 -8.21 -9.99
C LEU A 275 20.12 -8.19 -10.20
N ASN A 276 20.53 -8.28 -11.46
CA ASN A 276 21.90 -8.02 -11.88
C ASN A 276 21.99 -6.56 -12.34
N ILE A 277 22.46 -5.68 -11.45
CA ILE A 277 22.51 -4.23 -11.69
C ILE A 277 23.94 -3.83 -12.03
N ASN A 278 24.14 -3.31 -13.24
CA ASN A 278 25.36 -2.63 -13.63
C ASN A 278 25.17 -1.13 -13.41
N TYR A 279 25.94 -0.55 -12.49
CA TYR A 279 25.92 0.89 -12.27
C TYR A 279 26.66 1.59 -13.39
N ILE A 280 25.97 2.46 -14.12
CA ILE A 280 26.56 3.35 -15.11
C ILE A 280 26.33 4.77 -14.60
N THR A 281 27.39 5.45 -14.17
CA THR A 281 27.36 6.89 -13.93
C THR A 281 27.70 7.59 -15.24
N PRO A 282 26.75 8.32 -15.85
CA PRO A 282 27.03 9.10 -17.06
C PRO A 282 28.18 10.07 -16.83
N GLU A 283 29.07 10.22 -17.81
CA GLU A 283 30.28 11.02 -17.68
C GLU A 283 29.99 12.48 -17.29
N TRP A 284 28.92 13.06 -17.86
CA TRP A 284 28.48 14.43 -17.58
C TRP A 284 27.94 14.66 -16.15
N LEU A 285 27.70 13.59 -15.38
CA LEU A 285 27.33 13.65 -13.96
C LEU A 285 28.54 13.49 -13.04
N LYS A 286 29.67 12.94 -13.52
CA LYS A 286 30.87 12.72 -12.69
C LYS A 286 31.59 14.02 -12.33
N ASP A 287 31.49 15.05 -13.18
CA ASP A 287 32.16 16.33 -12.97
C ASP A 287 31.48 17.25 -11.92
N LYS A 288 30.43 16.76 -11.24
CA LYS A 288 29.61 17.54 -10.29
C LYS A 288 29.56 16.97 -8.87
N SER A 289 30.18 15.81 -8.62
CA SER A 289 30.32 15.15 -7.31
C SER A 289 31.65 15.47 -6.66
#